data_AF-A0A6N2Y944-F1
#
_entry.id   AF-A0A6N2Y944-F1
#
_cell.length_a   1.000
_cell.length_b   1.000
_cell.length_c   1.000
_cell.angle_alpha   90.00
_cell.angle_beta   90.00
_cell.angle_gamma   90.00
#
_symmetry.space_group_name_H-M   'P 1'
#
loop_
_entity.id
_entity.type
_entity.pdbx_description
1 polymer ?
#
loop_
_entity_poly.entity_id
_entity_poly.type
_entity_poly.pdbx_seq_one_letter_code
_entity_poly.pdbx_strand_id
1 'polypeptide(L)'
;MNIYSLEYFEQTLPVEKIRPPYRKPSADGPRLSVCDVEQSAWDGASVSASDGMVLLSPRPTRSEGLRGTEIFLQRLGMQTQGGCRCAGVLLDTDAVDPAEFSVWRRAFDGAVLIARADQTEQIAALRIAGLPFGLLLDARAGILPVRRQLAEQGLQFVWQSAPVFLLAKGCPDGGAALKQAMDGWHVLAADVPGAVPGTLLVRRVTYPKALSSGGALPLRLWLQNVGNTPVYTASQMQLRLKTPEGCLPILVRLAPRVWPVGDTVHNEITQLPGVAPGCYELQCRVWKENGCGIIPLGSENDGDGWLSLGTAVLDDTPRPELYIVWDTYYPDGYYPLEDPKLPG
;
A
#
# COMPACT_ATOMS: atom_id res chain seq x y z
N MET A 1 7.30 -9.30 -38.50
CA MET A 1 8.45 -9.37 -37.56
C MET A 1 8.15 -8.34 -36.49
N ASN A 2 7.73 -8.75 -35.29
CA ASN A 2 7.38 -7.81 -34.21
C ASN A 2 8.69 -7.34 -33.59
N ILE A 3 9.16 -6.18 -34.01
CA ILE A 3 10.44 -5.56 -33.60
C ILE A 3 10.33 -4.89 -32.21
N TYR A 4 9.16 -4.98 -31.57
CA TYR A 4 8.77 -4.17 -30.41
C TYR A 4 8.37 -5.01 -29.18
N SER A 5 8.74 -6.30 -29.14
CA SER A 5 8.45 -7.16 -27.99
C SER A 5 9.56 -7.10 -26.95
N LEU A 6 9.20 -7.33 -25.68
CA LEU A 6 10.12 -7.55 -24.57
C LEU A 6 11.20 -8.60 -24.92
N GLU A 7 10.91 -9.55 -25.81
CA GLU A 7 11.87 -10.54 -26.29
C GLU A 7 13.07 -9.91 -27.02
N TYR A 8 12.89 -8.79 -27.74
CA TYR A 8 14.00 -8.12 -28.43
C TYR A 8 14.97 -7.48 -27.43
N PHE A 9 14.45 -6.80 -26.40
CA PHE A 9 15.25 -6.29 -25.27
C PHE A 9 16.03 -7.39 -24.55
N GLU A 10 15.42 -8.57 -24.44
CA GLU A 10 16.04 -9.74 -23.80
C GLU A 10 17.09 -10.44 -24.67
N GLN A 11 17.05 -10.27 -25.99
CA GLN A 11 17.98 -10.90 -26.93
C GLN A 11 19.23 -10.04 -27.20
N THR A 12 19.15 -8.72 -27.04
CA THR A 12 20.22 -7.78 -27.43
C THR A 12 21.16 -7.39 -26.29
N LEU A 13 20.73 -7.50 -25.03
CA LEU A 13 21.55 -7.17 -23.86
C LEU A 13 21.64 -8.38 -22.93
N PRO A 14 22.80 -8.65 -22.30
CA PRO A 14 22.89 -9.64 -21.23
C PRO A 14 22.10 -9.13 -20.03
N VAL A 15 20.85 -9.56 -19.91
CA VAL A 15 19.92 -9.14 -18.86
C VAL A 15 19.84 -10.18 -17.75
N GLU A 16 19.70 -9.69 -16.52
CA GLU A 16 19.33 -10.53 -15.38
C GLU A 16 17.81 -10.59 -15.28
N LYS A 17 17.25 -11.80 -15.25
CA LYS A 17 15.83 -12.05 -14.96
C LYS A 17 15.75 -12.80 -13.66
N ILE A 18 15.17 -12.14 -12.65
CA ILE A 18 14.94 -12.77 -11.37
C ILE A 18 13.44 -12.76 -11.09
N ARG A 19 12.96 -13.94 -10.68
CA ARG A 19 11.67 -14.14 -10.05
C ARG A 19 11.96 -14.38 -8.57
N PRO A 20 11.86 -13.34 -7.72
CA PRO A 20 12.06 -13.49 -6.30
C PRO A 20 11.16 -14.60 -5.73
N PRO A 21 11.58 -15.33 -4.69
CA PRO A 21 10.81 -16.41 -4.11
C PRO A 21 9.43 -15.92 -3.68
N TYR A 22 8.39 -16.65 -4.13
CA TYR A 22 7.00 -16.34 -3.85
C TYR A 22 6.50 -17.17 -2.67
N ARG A 23 5.97 -16.49 -1.65
CA ARG A 23 5.08 -17.11 -0.67
C ARG A 23 3.79 -16.32 -0.61
N LYS A 24 2.69 -16.96 -1.00
CA LYS A 24 1.36 -16.36 -0.86
C LYS A 24 1.15 -16.01 0.62
N PRO A 25 0.64 -14.81 0.95
CA PRO A 25 0.21 -14.50 2.30
C PRO A 25 -0.76 -15.58 2.81
N SER A 26 -0.58 -16.03 4.05
CA SER A 26 -1.49 -17.00 4.65
C SER A 26 -2.90 -16.41 4.73
N ALA A 27 -3.91 -17.23 4.42
CA ALA A 27 -5.31 -16.85 4.63
C ALA A 27 -5.66 -16.68 6.12
N ASP A 28 -4.83 -17.26 7.00
CA ASP A 28 -4.88 -17.10 8.47
C ASP A 28 -4.03 -15.90 8.95
N GLY A 29 -3.74 -14.95 8.06
CA GLY A 29 -2.99 -13.74 8.35
C GLY A 29 -3.61 -12.87 9.46
N PRO A 30 -2.88 -11.83 9.91
CA PRO A 30 -3.33 -10.95 10.99
C PRO A 30 -4.72 -10.39 10.69
N ARG A 31 -5.63 -10.54 11.64
CA ARG A 31 -6.99 -10.00 11.54
C ARG A 31 -6.95 -8.54 11.92
N LEU A 32 -7.58 -7.70 11.11
CA LEU A 32 -7.90 -6.35 11.54
C LEU A 32 -8.78 -6.47 12.79
N SER A 33 -8.58 -5.60 13.78
CA SER A 33 -9.39 -5.53 14.99
C SER A 33 -9.94 -4.13 15.19
N VAL A 34 -11.10 -4.00 15.81
CA VAL A 34 -11.66 -2.70 16.21
C VAL A 34 -11.29 -2.46 17.67
N CYS A 35 -10.58 -1.38 17.95
CA CYS A 35 -10.20 -0.99 19.30
C CYS A 35 -11.09 0.17 19.75
N ASP A 36 -12.12 -0.15 20.52
CA ASP A 36 -12.99 0.84 21.13
C ASP A 36 -12.31 1.50 22.32
N VAL A 37 -12.32 2.83 22.35
CA VAL A 37 -11.81 3.65 23.47
C VAL A 37 -12.93 4.57 23.93
N GLU A 38 -13.59 4.21 25.02
CA GLU A 38 -14.71 4.99 25.55
C GLU A 38 -14.23 6.04 26.55
N GLN A 39 -14.52 7.32 26.30
CA GLN A 39 -14.03 8.42 27.15
C GLN A 39 -14.42 8.24 28.62
N SER A 40 -15.62 7.76 28.91
CA SER A 40 -16.12 7.53 30.28
C SER A 40 -15.40 6.41 31.04
N ALA A 41 -14.84 5.44 30.31
CA ALA A 41 -14.16 4.28 30.88
C ALA A 41 -12.63 4.37 30.74
N TRP A 42 -12.12 5.36 29.99
CA TRP A 42 -10.71 5.50 29.71
C TRP A 42 -10.00 6.26 30.83
N ASP A 43 -9.17 5.53 31.56
CA ASP A 43 -8.29 6.02 32.63
C ASP A 43 -7.01 6.71 32.10
N GLY A 44 -6.86 6.82 30.78
CA GLY A 44 -5.65 7.33 30.14
C GLY A 44 -4.57 6.27 29.91
N ALA A 45 -4.87 4.99 30.11
CA ALA A 45 -3.94 3.89 29.81
C ALA A 45 -3.50 3.92 28.33
N SER A 46 -2.25 3.52 28.09
CA SER A 46 -1.66 3.52 26.76
C SER A 46 -2.38 2.54 25.83
N VAL A 47 -2.89 3.04 24.71
CA VAL A 47 -3.50 2.22 23.67
C VAL A 47 -2.40 1.57 22.82
N SER A 48 -2.21 0.25 22.98
CA SER A 48 -1.27 -0.51 22.16
C SER A 48 -1.84 -0.70 20.76
N ALA A 49 -1.39 0.12 19.81
CA ALA A 49 -1.60 -0.15 18.39
C ALA A 49 -0.60 -1.25 17.97
N SER A 50 -1.01 -2.52 18.08
CA SER A 50 -0.27 -3.64 17.48
C SER A 50 -0.18 -3.42 15.97
N ASP A 51 0.99 -3.71 15.38
CA ASP A 51 1.37 -3.49 13.98
C ASP A 51 0.20 -3.42 12.98
N GLY A 52 -0.16 -2.20 12.57
CA GLY A 52 -0.87 -1.87 11.32
C GLY A 52 -2.32 -2.33 11.15
N MET A 53 -2.84 -3.21 12.01
CA MET A 53 -4.12 -3.92 11.79
C MET A 53 -5.13 -3.61 12.89
N VAL A 54 -5.23 -2.34 13.29
CA VAL A 54 -6.22 -1.86 14.26
C VAL A 54 -6.98 -0.68 13.69
N LEU A 55 -8.31 -0.76 13.69
CA LEU A 55 -9.20 0.37 13.48
C LEU A 55 -9.50 0.99 14.84
N LEU A 56 -8.97 2.18 15.10
CA LEU A 56 -9.22 2.89 16.34
C LEU A 56 -10.64 3.46 16.32
N SER A 57 -11.41 3.24 17.38
CA SER A 57 -12.82 3.65 17.49
C SER A 57 -13.01 4.48 18.77
N PRO A 58 -12.65 5.79 18.75
CA PRO A 58 -12.86 6.67 19.89
C PRO A 58 -14.35 6.95 20.09
N ARG A 59 -14.83 6.85 21.34
CA ARG A 59 -16.22 7.16 21.70
C ARG A 59 -16.27 8.30 22.72
N PRO A 60 -16.40 9.56 22.25
CA PRO A 60 -16.47 10.73 23.12
C PRO A 60 -17.80 10.79 23.89
N THR A 61 -17.76 11.29 25.11
CA THR A 61 -18.96 11.52 25.93
C THR A 61 -19.67 12.79 25.47
N ARG A 62 -20.80 12.64 24.78
CA ARG A 62 -21.54 13.75 24.17
C ARG A 62 -22.02 14.82 25.15
N SER A 63 -22.25 14.48 26.43
CA SER A 63 -22.67 15.44 27.46
C SER A 63 -21.64 16.53 27.77
N GLU A 64 -20.37 16.33 27.43
CA GLU A 64 -19.31 17.34 27.64
C GLU A 64 -19.16 18.32 26.47
N GLY A 65 -19.97 18.16 25.44
CA GLY A 65 -19.96 18.99 24.23
C GLY A 65 -18.67 18.88 23.41
N LEU A 66 -18.50 19.81 22.47
CA LEU A 66 -17.37 19.81 21.53
C LEU A 66 -16.01 19.95 22.24
N ARG A 67 -15.94 20.71 23.33
CA ARG A 67 -14.70 20.93 24.08
C ARG A 67 -14.22 19.66 24.79
N GLY A 68 -15.13 18.90 25.41
CA GLY A 68 -14.81 17.60 26.01
C GLY A 68 -14.31 16.61 24.96
N THR A 69 -15.02 16.55 23.83
CA THR A 69 -14.63 15.76 22.65
C THR A 69 -13.22 16.13 22.17
N GLU A 70 -12.90 17.42 22.05
CA GLU A 70 -11.57 17.88 21.62
C GLU A 70 -10.46 17.46 22.58
N ILE A 71 -10.65 17.63 23.89
CA ILE A 71 -9.65 17.24 24.89
C ILE A 71 -9.39 15.72 24.84
N PHE A 72 -10.45 14.92 24.75
CA PHE A 72 -10.37 13.48 24.67
C PHE A 72 -9.62 13.02 23.41
N LEU A 73 -10.04 13.49 22.23
CA LEU A 73 -9.43 13.10 20.96
C LEU A 73 -7.98 13.56 20.86
N GLN A 74 -7.64 14.77 21.33
CA GLN A 74 -6.25 15.24 21.33
C GLN A 74 -5.34 14.36 22.18
N ARG A 75 -5.79 13.97 23.38
CA ARG A 75 -5.01 13.06 24.25
C ARG A 75 -4.79 11.70 23.60
N LEU A 76 -5.85 11.14 23.02
CA LEU A 76 -5.77 9.85 22.35
C LEU A 76 -4.89 9.90 21.09
N GLY A 77 -5.02 10.98 20.30
CA GLY A 77 -4.16 11.29 19.17
C GLY A 77 -2.69 11.35 19.56
N MET A 78 -2.35 12.08 20.62
CA MET A 78 -0.97 12.13 21.13
C MET A 78 -0.41 10.76 21.51
N GLN A 79 -1.18 9.93 22.23
CA GLN A 79 -0.73 8.59 22.62
C GLN A 79 -0.53 7.65 21.43
N THR A 80 -1.36 7.80 20.40
CA THR A 80 -1.33 6.98 19.19
C THR A 80 -0.46 7.58 18.07
N GLN A 81 0.28 8.66 18.37
CA GLN A 81 1.10 9.40 17.40
C GLN A 81 0.29 9.82 16.17
N GLY A 82 -0.88 10.41 16.39
CA GLY A 82 -1.80 10.82 15.32
C GLY A 82 -2.50 9.64 14.64
N GLY A 83 -2.53 8.46 15.26
CA GLY A 83 -3.07 7.23 14.67
C GLY A 83 -2.17 6.61 13.59
N CYS A 84 -0.90 7.00 13.52
CA CYS A 84 -0.01 6.65 12.40
C CYS A 84 0.24 5.14 12.21
N ARG A 85 0.02 4.36 13.27
CA ARG A 85 0.12 2.89 13.27
C ARG A 85 -1.22 2.18 13.11
N CYS A 86 -2.32 2.93 13.10
CA CYS A 86 -3.67 2.40 12.91
C CYS A 86 -3.97 2.24 11.42
N ALA A 87 -4.86 1.31 11.09
CA ALA A 87 -5.39 1.14 9.73
C ALA A 87 -6.32 2.33 9.35
N GLY A 88 -6.93 2.95 10.35
CA GLY A 88 -7.77 4.13 10.23
C GLY A 88 -8.35 4.52 11.60
N VAL A 89 -9.07 5.63 11.63
CA VAL A 89 -9.80 6.11 12.81
C VAL A 89 -11.27 6.20 12.47
N LEU A 90 -12.07 5.39 13.15
CA LEU A 90 -13.50 5.29 12.97
C LEU A 90 -14.20 6.46 13.66
N LEU A 91 -14.98 7.20 12.88
CA LEU A 91 -15.80 8.28 13.40
C LEU A 91 -16.88 7.71 14.32
N ASP A 92 -17.17 8.47 15.38
CA ASP A 92 -18.33 8.20 16.22
C ASP A 92 -19.62 8.30 15.39
N THR A 93 -20.66 7.54 15.76
CA THR A 93 -21.91 7.47 14.98
C THR A 93 -22.59 8.82 14.84
N ASP A 94 -22.50 9.65 15.88
CA ASP A 94 -23.22 10.91 15.95
C ASP A 94 -22.41 12.09 15.40
N ALA A 95 -21.18 11.85 14.94
CA ALA A 95 -20.32 12.87 14.36
C ALA A 95 -20.83 13.27 12.96
N VAL A 96 -21.59 14.36 12.89
CA VAL A 96 -22.15 14.92 11.64
C VAL A 96 -21.80 16.39 11.42
N ASP A 97 -21.15 17.05 12.39
CA ASP A 97 -20.78 18.47 12.32
C ASP A 97 -19.39 18.65 11.68
N PRO A 98 -19.24 19.46 10.61
CA PRO A 98 -17.94 19.83 10.05
C PRO A 98 -16.94 20.40 11.06
N ALA A 99 -17.40 21.11 12.09
CA ALA A 99 -16.55 21.60 13.16
C ALA A 99 -15.95 20.45 13.99
N GLU A 100 -16.75 19.41 14.24
CA GLU A 100 -16.28 18.20 14.91
C GLU A 100 -15.27 17.44 14.04
N PHE A 101 -15.53 17.27 12.74
CA PHE A 101 -14.57 16.61 11.84
C PHE A 101 -13.18 17.28 11.83
N SER A 102 -13.13 18.60 12.01
CA SER A 102 -11.88 19.35 12.11
C SER A 102 -11.08 18.98 13.37
N VAL A 103 -11.77 18.68 14.48
CA VAL A 103 -11.16 18.18 15.72
C VAL A 103 -10.56 16.79 15.49
N TRP A 104 -11.33 15.87 14.89
CA TRP A 104 -10.85 14.53 14.53
C TRP A 104 -9.60 14.57 13.65
N ARG A 105 -9.63 15.39 12.60
CA ARG A 105 -8.49 15.56 11.69
C ARG A 105 -7.24 16.10 12.36
N ARG A 106 -7.38 17.00 13.34
CA ARG A 106 -6.24 17.56 14.06
C ARG A 106 -5.65 16.55 15.05
N ALA A 107 -6.50 15.75 15.68
CA ALA A 107 -6.07 14.72 16.60
C ALA A 107 -5.38 13.53 15.89
N PHE A 108 -5.83 13.19 14.68
CA PHE A 108 -5.37 12.03 13.93
C PHE A 108 -4.88 12.41 12.53
N ASP A 109 -3.90 13.30 12.46
CA ASP A 109 -3.29 13.78 11.23
C ASP A 109 -2.49 12.71 10.45
N GLY A 110 -2.11 11.62 11.14
CA GLY A 110 -1.42 10.47 10.57
C GLY A 110 -2.32 9.35 10.05
N ALA A 111 -3.65 9.47 10.20
CA ALA A 111 -4.60 8.40 9.87
C ALA A 111 -5.74 8.88 8.95
N VAL A 112 -6.35 7.93 8.23
CA VAL A 112 -7.56 8.19 7.46
C VAL A 112 -8.78 8.09 8.37
N LEU A 113 -9.67 9.08 8.30
CA LEU A 113 -10.98 9.02 8.96
C LEU A 113 -11.89 8.05 8.24
N ILE A 114 -12.54 7.17 8.99
CA ILE A 114 -13.39 6.10 8.49
C ILE A 114 -14.83 6.42 8.88
N ALA A 115 -15.67 6.63 7.88
CA ALA A 115 -17.10 6.82 8.06
C ALA A 115 -17.83 5.47 8.02
N ARG A 116 -19.00 5.41 8.63
CA ARG A 116 -19.85 4.22 8.57
C ARG A 116 -20.80 4.35 7.39
N ALA A 117 -20.87 3.34 6.55
CA ALA A 117 -21.70 3.40 5.36
C ALA A 117 -23.21 3.47 5.69
N ASP A 118 -23.63 3.09 6.90
CA ASP A 118 -25.02 3.20 7.37
C ASP A 118 -25.40 4.58 7.91
N GLN A 119 -24.43 5.44 8.18
CA GLN A 119 -24.67 6.81 8.66
C GLN A 119 -24.76 7.78 7.48
N THR A 120 -25.93 7.82 6.83
CA THR A 120 -26.16 8.63 5.62
C THR A 120 -25.89 10.13 5.85
N GLU A 121 -26.29 10.66 7.01
CA GLU A 121 -26.06 12.06 7.37
C GLU A 121 -24.57 12.38 7.55
N GLN A 122 -23.81 11.48 8.19
CA GLN A 122 -22.36 11.60 8.32
C GLN A 122 -21.66 11.60 6.96
N ILE A 123 -22.04 10.69 6.06
CA ILE A 123 -21.49 10.62 4.70
C ILE A 123 -21.79 11.92 3.92
N ALA A 124 -23.01 12.42 4.01
CA ALA A 124 -23.39 13.67 3.36
C ALA A 124 -22.59 14.86 3.91
N ALA A 125 -22.45 14.97 5.23
CA ALA A 125 -21.69 16.04 5.88
C ALA A 125 -20.21 16.02 5.49
N LEU A 126 -19.57 14.85 5.47
CA LEU A 126 -18.17 14.70 5.03
C LEU A 126 -17.97 15.14 3.57
N ARG A 127 -18.90 14.77 2.68
CA ARG A 127 -18.88 15.19 1.28
C ARG A 127 -19.04 16.69 1.11
N ILE A 128 -20.01 17.30 1.82
CA ILE A 128 -20.23 18.75 1.80
C ILE A 128 -18.99 19.50 2.31
N ALA A 129 -18.32 18.97 3.33
CA ALA A 129 -17.09 19.51 3.87
C ALA A 129 -15.85 19.27 2.98
N GLY A 130 -15.97 18.48 1.90
CA GLY A 130 -14.86 18.14 1.01
C GLY A 130 -13.76 17.33 1.69
N LEU A 131 -14.09 16.59 2.75
CA LEU A 131 -13.11 15.81 3.51
C LEU A 131 -12.96 14.41 2.92
N PRO A 132 -11.72 13.92 2.71
CA PRO A 132 -11.50 12.53 2.31
C PRO A 132 -11.84 11.58 3.47
N PHE A 133 -12.49 10.47 3.17
CA PHE A 133 -12.83 9.45 4.14
C PHE A 133 -12.77 8.05 3.53
N GLY A 134 -12.41 7.07 4.36
CA GLY A 134 -12.62 5.65 4.10
C GLY A 134 -13.97 5.17 4.64
N LEU A 135 -14.28 3.90 4.48
CA LEU A 135 -15.58 3.33 4.84
C LEU A 135 -15.46 2.12 5.76
N LEU A 136 -16.42 1.98 6.66
CA LEU A 136 -16.74 0.73 7.34
C LEU A 136 -18.10 0.23 6.83
N LEU A 137 -18.09 -0.98 6.28
CA LEU A 137 -19.27 -1.72 5.85
C LEU A 137 -19.67 -2.74 6.92
N ASP A 138 -20.97 -2.97 7.06
CA ASP A 138 -21.50 -3.99 7.96
C ASP A 138 -22.39 -4.99 7.21
N ALA A 139 -21.83 -6.17 6.95
CA ALA A 139 -22.50 -7.29 6.29
C ALA A 139 -23.06 -8.33 7.27
N ARG A 140 -23.13 -8.03 8.58
CA ARG A 140 -23.69 -8.99 9.57
C ARG A 140 -25.16 -9.33 9.28
N ALA A 141 -25.89 -8.40 8.67
CA ALA A 141 -27.27 -8.61 8.19
C ALA A 141 -27.36 -9.22 6.77
N GLY A 142 -26.23 -9.49 6.11
CA GLY A 142 -26.15 -9.99 4.73
C GLY A 142 -25.48 -9.01 3.76
N ILE A 143 -25.12 -9.51 2.58
CA ILE A 143 -24.42 -8.78 1.51
C ILE A 143 -25.37 -7.84 0.75
N LEU A 144 -26.63 -8.24 0.57
CA LEU A 144 -27.60 -7.46 -0.21
C LEU A 144 -27.88 -6.06 0.39
N PRO A 145 -28.11 -5.90 1.71
CA PRO A 145 -28.22 -4.58 2.33
C PRO A 145 -27.01 -3.68 2.06
N VAL A 146 -25.79 -4.23 2.16
CA VAL A 146 -24.55 -3.49 1.87
C VAL A 146 -24.50 -3.04 0.41
N ARG A 147 -24.86 -3.92 -0.55
CA ARG A 147 -24.92 -3.54 -1.97
C ARG A 147 -25.86 -2.37 -2.21
N ARG A 148 -27.06 -2.42 -1.62
CA ARG A 148 -28.06 -1.36 -1.75
C ARG A 148 -27.52 -0.05 -1.19
N GLN A 149 -26.95 -0.08 0.01
CA GLN A 149 -26.36 1.08 0.65
C GLN A 149 -25.23 1.71 -0.17
N LEU A 150 -24.32 0.90 -0.70
CA LEU A 150 -23.25 1.37 -1.58
C LEU A 150 -23.81 2.03 -2.83
N ALA A 151 -24.85 1.47 -3.44
CA ALA A 151 -25.46 1.98 -4.65
C ALA A 151 -26.24 3.29 -4.41
N GLU A 152 -27.11 3.32 -3.40
CA GLU A 152 -27.96 4.48 -3.07
C GLU A 152 -27.12 5.72 -2.72
N GLN A 153 -26.00 5.51 -2.03
CA GLN A 153 -25.10 6.60 -1.64
C GLN A 153 -23.96 6.83 -2.62
N GLY A 154 -23.81 6.03 -3.68
CA GLY A 154 -22.71 6.19 -4.65
C GLY A 154 -21.33 5.97 -4.04
N LEU A 155 -21.16 4.93 -3.22
CA LEU A 155 -19.94 4.62 -2.45
C LEU A 155 -19.06 3.53 -3.08
N GLN A 156 -19.49 2.94 -4.21
CA GLN A 156 -18.84 1.79 -4.85
C GLN A 156 -17.39 2.00 -5.30
N PHE A 157 -16.92 3.26 -5.38
CA PHE A 157 -15.57 3.60 -5.84
C PHE A 157 -14.69 4.24 -4.76
N VAL A 158 -15.14 4.33 -3.51
CA VAL A 158 -14.35 4.94 -2.43
C VAL A 158 -13.01 4.22 -2.24
N TRP A 159 -12.98 2.90 -2.45
CA TRP A 159 -11.77 2.08 -2.41
C TRP A 159 -10.67 2.53 -3.39
N GLN A 160 -10.96 3.35 -4.40
CA GLN A 160 -9.92 3.84 -5.30
C GLN A 160 -9.00 4.88 -4.62
N SER A 161 -9.49 5.54 -3.58
CA SER A 161 -8.79 6.65 -2.92
C SER A 161 -8.64 6.49 -1.41
N ALA A 162 -9.43 5.63 -0.76
CA ALA A 162 -9.42 5.47 0.68
C ALA A 162 -9.77 4.03 1.10
N PRO A 163 -9.27 3.56 2.26
CA PRO A 163 -9.53 2.20 2.72
C PRO A 163 -11.01 1.93 2.99
N VAL A 164 -11.42 0.70 2.68
CA VAL A 164 -12.75 0.17 2.99
C VAL A 164 -12.58 -1.06 3.86
N PHE A 165 -13.32 -1.09 4.96
CA PHE A 165 -13.31 -2.14 5.96
C PHE A 165 -14.66 -2.86 6.01
N LEU A 166 -14.67 -4.11 6.45
CA LEU A 166 -15.88 -4.93 6.50
C LEU A 166 -16.02 -5.65 7.85
N LEU A 167 -17.18 -5.52 8.47
CA LEU A 167 -17.66 -6.41 9.53
C LEU A 167 -18.58 -7.46 8.90
N ALA A 168 -18.25 -8.74 9.04
CA ALA A 168 -18.98 -9.85 8.43
C ALA A 168 -19.08 -11.11 9.31
N LYS A 169 -18.67 -11.05 10.58
CA LYS A 169 -18.79 -12.19 11.49
C LYS A 169 -20.26 -12.56 11.67
N GLY A 170 -20.59 -13.80 11.29
CA GLY A 170 -21.97 -14.29 11.30
C GLY A 170 -22.81 -13.86 10.08
N CYS A 171 -22.20 -13.29 9.04
CA CYS A 171 -22.87 -12.98 7.79
C CYS A 171 -23.56 -14.24 7.21
N PRO A 172 -24.87 -14.17 6.87
CA PRO A 172 -25.62 -15.32 6.36
C PRO A 172 -25.14 -15.78 4.98
N ASP A 173 -24.59 -14.87 4.16
CA ASP A 173 -24.13 -15.14 2.80
C ASP A 173 -22.66 -15.62 2.74
N GLY A 174 -22.21 -16.34 3.78
CA GLY A 174 -20.81 -16.74 3.97
C GLY A 174 -20.20 -17.59 2.85
N GLY A 175 -18.90 -17.89 2.98
CA GLY A 175 -18.18 -18.72 2.00
C GLY A 175 -17.84 -17.95 0.72
N ALA A 176 -18.19 -18.49 -0.45
CA ALA A 176 -17.76 -17.96 -1.74
C ALA A 176 -18.39 -16.60 -2.08
N ALA A 177 -19.65 -16.37 -1.71
CA ALA A 177 -20.35 -15.12 -2.01
C ALA A 177 -19.76 -13.94 -1.23
N LEU A 178 -19.51 -14.11 0.07
CA LEU A 178 -18.80 -13.13 0.89
C LEU A 178 -17.40 -12.85 0.35
N LYS A 179 -16.65 -13.88 -0.03
CA LYS A 179 -15.32 -13.71 -0.63
C LYS A 179 -15.37 -12.90 -1.94
N GLN A 180 -16.29 -13.22 -2.84
CA GLN A 180 -16.46 -12.48 -4.09
C GLN A 180 -16.85 -11.02 -3.84
N ALA A 181 -17.70 -10.76 -2.84
CA ALA A 181 -18.06 -9.40 -2.45
C ALA A 181 -16.85 -8.65 -1.90
N MET A 182 -16.05 -9.28 -1.03
CA MET A 182 -14.83 -8.69 -0.48
C MET A 182 -13.82 -8.32 -1.58
N ASP A 183 -13.62 -9.21 -2.55
CA ASP A 183 -12.72 -8.99 -3.69
C ASP A 183 -13.23 -7.83 -4.57
N GLY A 184 -14.53 -7.80 -4.87
CA GLY A 184 -15.12 -6.77 -5.74
C GLY A 184 -15.27 -5.38 -5.08
N TRP A 185 -15.35 -5.33 -3.76
CA TRP A 185 -15.41 -4.07 -3.00
C TRP A 185 -14.04 -3.61 -2.50
N HIS A 186 -12.99 -4.41 -2.71
CA HIS A 186 -11.62 -4.13 -2.28
C HIS A 186 -11.52 -3.81 -0.78
N VAL A 187 -12.10 -4.67 0.05
CA VAL A 187 -12.20 -4.45 1.50
C VAL A 187 -11.21 -5.28 2.30
N LEU A 188 -10.83 -4.75 3.46
CA LEU A 188 -10.16 -5.51 4.51
C LEU A 188 -11.18 -5.90 5.59
N ALA A 189 -11.38 -7.19 5.81
CA ALA A 189 -12.29 -7.67 6.84
C ALA A 189 -11.70 -7.50 8.25
N ALA A 190 -12.52 -6.96 9.16
CA ALA A 190 -12.18 -6.67 10.56
C ALA A 190 -12.51 -7.82 11.53
N ASP A 191 -13.20 -8.87 11.09
CA ASP A 191 -13.70 -9.90 12.01
C ASP A 191 -13.84 -11.31 11.40
N VAL A 192 -13.49 -11.49 10.12
CA VAL A 192 -13.48 -12.77 9.41
C VAL A 192 -12.14 -13.03 8.71
N PRO A 193 -11.70 -14.30 8.62
CA PRO A 193 -10.46 -14.65 7.92
C PRO A 193 -10.59 -14.51 6.39
N GLY A 194 -9.44 -14.47 5.71
CA GLY A 194 -9.37 -14.48 4.24
C GLY A 194 -9.21 -13.10 3.59
N ALA A 195 -9.30 -12.01 4.35
CA ALA A 195 -8.86 -10.70 3.89
C ALA A 195 -7.36 -10.53 4.13
N VAL A 196 -6.62 -10.16 3.09
CA VAL A 196 -5.19 -9.92 3.11
C VAL A 196 -4.98 -8.41 2.87
N PRO A 197 -4.29 -7.70 3.77
CA PRO A 197 -3.98 -6.29 3.56
C PRO A 197 -3.11 -6.12 2.30
N GLY A 198 -3.16 -4.92 1.70
CA GLY A 198 -2.32 -4.58 0.55
C GLY A 198 -0.86 -4.97 0.79
N THR A 199 -0.37 -5.92 -0.01
CA THR A 199 0.97 -6.54 0.14
C THR A 199 1.63 -6.56 -1.22
N LEU A 200 2.79 -5.92 -1.33
CA LEU A 200 3.52 -5.83 -2.58
C LEU A 200 4.46 -7.02 -2.75
N LEU A 201 4.55 -7.51 -3.98
CA LEU A 201 5.48 -8.54 -4.39
C LEU A 201 6.23 -8.07 -5.62
N VAL A 202 7.55 -8.26 -5.65
CA VAL A 202 8.31 -8.16 -6.89
C VAL A 202 8.13 -9.47 -7.64
N ARG A 203 7.33 -9.46 -8.71
CA ARG A 203 7.14 -10.63 -9.59
C ARG A 203 8.35 -10.86 -10.47
N ARG A 204 8.88 -9.75 -10.98
CA ARG A 204 9.94 -9.78 -11.97
C ARG A 204 10.73 -8.48 -11.92
N VAL A 205 12.03 -8.63 -12.06
CA VAL A 205 12.95 -7.52 -12.29
C VAL A 205 13.77 -7.79 -13.53
N THR A 206 14.10 -6.75 -14.30
CA THR A 206 14.97 -6.87 -15.46
C THR A 206 15.88 -5.66 -15.56
N TYR A 207 17.19 -5.91 -15.63
CA TYR A 207 18.25 -4.90 -15.76
C TYR A 207 19.49 -5.50 -16.45
N PRO A 208 20.41 -4.68 -17.00
CA PRO A 208 21.65 -5.16 -17.61
C PRO A 208 22.63 -5.75 -16.58
N LYS A 209 23.25 -6.90 -16.89
CA LYS A 209 24.27 -7.52 -16.03
C LYS A 209 25.59 -6.76 -15.97
N ALA A 210 25.89 -5.96 -16.99
CA ALA A 210 27.10 -5.17 -17.09
C ALA A 210 26.73 -3.69 -17.16
N LEU A 211 27.22 -2.90 -16.23
CA LEU A 211 26.87 -1.50 -16.04
C LEU A 211 28.15 -0.66 -15.95
N SER A 212 28.08 0.59 -16.40
CA SER A 212 29.18 1.53 -16.21
C SER A 212 29.13 2.12 -14.81
N SER A 213 30.27 2.17 -14.13
CA SER A 213 30.45 2.95 -12.90
C SER A 213 30.08 4.41 -13.16
N GLY A 214 29.24 4.99 -12.30
CA GLY A 214 28.72 6.34 -12.53
C GLY A 214 27.84 6.48 -13.77
N GLY A 215 27.36 5.38 -14.37
CA GLY A 215 26.57 5.35 -15.58
C GLY A 215 25.06 5.21 -15.36
N ALA A 216 24.33 4.81 -16.40
CA ALA A 216 22.89 4.55 -16.33
C ALA A 216 22.58 3.12 -15.87
N LEU A 217 21.58 3.00 -14.99
CA LEU A 217 20.88 1.77 -14.65
C LEU A 217 19.46 1.85 -15.22
N PRO A 218 19.22 1.26 -16.39
CA PRO A 218 17.86 1.00 -16.83
C PRO A 218 17.30 -0.19 -16.05
N LEU A 219 16.13 0.02 -15.46
CA LEU A 219 15.46 -0.95 -14.61
C LEU A 219 13.99 -1.08 -14.99
N ARG A 220 13.55 -2.32 -15.24
CA ARG A 220 12.13 -2.69 -15.33
C ARG A 220 11.74 -3.51 -14.11
N LEU A 221 10.76 -2.99 -13.37
CA LEU A 221 10.18 -3.63 -12.20
C LEU A 221 8.73 -4.01 -12.50
N TRP A 222 8.39 -5.26 -12.21
CA TRP A 222 7.01 -5.73 -12.17
C TRP A 222 6.65 -6.05 -10.73
N LEU A 223 5.83 -5.19 -10.15
CA LEU A 223 5.28 -5.31 -8.82
C LEU A 223 3.83 -5.83 -8.91
N GLN A 224 3.40 -6.60 -7.92
CA GLN A 224 2.02 -7.03 -7.78
C GLN A 224 1.55 -6.80 -6.36
N ASN A 225 0.45 -6.07 -6.20
CA ASN A 225 -0.29 -6.07 -4.95
C ASN A 225 -1.23 -7.28 -4.93
N VAL A 226 -0.93 -8.24 -4.06
CA VAL A 226 -1.71 -9.49 -3.90
C VAL A 226 -2.74 -9.44 -2.78
N GLY A 227 -2.89 -8.29 -2.12
CA GLY A 227 -3.93 -8.06 -1.12
C GLY A 227 -5.30 -7.80 -1.73
N ASN A 228 -6.34 -7.74 -0.89
CA ASN A 228 -7.69 -7.36 -1.32
C ASN A 228 -7.83 -5.86 -1.52
N THR A 229 -6.98 -5.06 -0.85
CA THR A 229 -7.04 -3.61 -0.86
C THR A 229 -5.82 -2.99 -1.53
N PRO A 230 -5.95 -1.80 -2.15
CA PRO A 230 -4.82 -0.95 -2.46
C PRO A 230 -3.97 -0.65 -1.21
N VAL A 231 -2.71 -0.29 -1.43
CA VAL A 231 -1.87 0.35 -0.40
C VAL A 231 -2.00 1.85 -0.57
N TYR A 232 -2.78 2.48 0.31
CA TYR A 232 -3.14 3.91 0.23
C TYR A 232 -2.06 4.88 0.73
N THR A 233 -1.01 4.36 1.35
CA THR A 233 0.04 5.21 1.90
C THR A 233 0.99 5.64 0.78
N ALA A 234 1.19 6.95 0.65
CA ALA A 234 2.25 7.49 -0.18
C ALA A 234 3.59 6.86 0.24
N SER A 235 4.32 6.35 -0.73
CA SER A 235 5.50 5.54 -0.48
C SER A 235 6.55 5.77 -1.54
N GLN A 236 7.79 5.51 -1.16
CA GLN A 236 8.93 5.63 -2.04
C GLN A 236 9.62 4.27 -2.15
N MET A 237 10.10 3.96 -3.34
CA MET A 237 11.03 2.86 -3.54
C MET A 237 12.46 3.36 -3.46
N GLN A 238 13.30 2.62 -2.74
CA GLN A 238 14.74 2.86 -2.71
C GLN A 238 15.48 1.66 -3.27
N LEU A 239 16.54 1.94 -4.03
CA LEU A 239 17.50 0.95 -4.47
C LEU A 239 18.84 1.16 -3.75
N ARG A 240 19.61 0.08 -3.63
CA ARG A 240 21.01 0.16 -3.21
C ARG A 240 21.86 -0.89 -3.92
N LEU A 241 23.15 -0.58 -4.07
CA LEU A 241 24.19 -1.56 -4.33
C LEU A 241 24.76 -2.02 -2.99
N LYS A 242 24.94 -3.33 -2.80
CA LYS A 242 25.53 -3.93 -1.62
C LYS A 242 26.78 -4.70 -1.99
N THR A 243 27.83 -4.52 -1.20
CA THR A 243 29.08 -5.30 -1.21
C THR A 243 29.37 -5.79 0.21
N PRO A 244 30.37 -6.67 0.41
CA PRO A 244 30.83 -7.02 1.75
C PRO A 244 31.32 -5.82 2.57
N GLU A 245 31.83 -4.78 1.92
CA GLU A 245 32.44 -3.59 2.54
C GLU A 245 31.42 -2.47 2.82
N GLY A 246 30.23 -2.50 2.22
CA GLY A 246 29.24 -1.46 2.44
C GLY A 246 28.00 -1.50 1.54
N CYS A 247 27.19 -0.46 1.69
CA CYS A 247 25.97 -0.25 0.90
C CYS A 247 25.96 1.17 0.32
N LEU A 248 25.62 1.30 -0.95
CA LEU A 248 25.57 2.56 -1.67
C LEU A 248 24.15 2.79 -2.20
N PRO A 249 23.44 3.85 -1.74
CA PRO A 249 22.08 4.11 -2.18
C PRO A 249 22.06 4.56 -3.65
N ILE A 250 21.03 4.14 -4.38
CA ILE A 250 20.69 4.63 -5.71
C ILE A 250 19.41 5.45 -5.60
N LEU A 251 19.42 6.66 -6.16
CA LEU A 251 18.28 7.57 -6.12
C LEU A 251 17.24 7.17 -7.16
N VAL A 252 16.15 6.51 -6.74
CA VAL A 252 15.03 6.19 -7.63
C VAL A 252 13.83 7.08 -7.33
N ARG A 253 13.16 7.55 -8.38
CA ARG A 253 11.95 8.39 -8.25
C ARG A 253 10.70 7.57 -8.53
N LEU A 254 10.49 6.51 -7.75
CA LEU A 254 9.23 5.79 -7.73
C LEU A 254 8.45 6.19 -6.47
N ALA A 255 7.49 7.10 -6.65
CA ALA A 255 6.65 7.63 -5.58
C ALA A 255 5.15 7.50 -5.91
N PRO A 256 4.60 6.28 -6.06
CA PRO A 256 3.17 6.14 -6.27
C PRO A 256 2.41 6.60 -5.02
N ARG A 257 1.36 7.38 -5.24
CA ARG A 257 0.46 7.81 -4.17
C ARG A 257 -0.33 6.63 -3.61
N VAL A 258 -0.67 5.66 -4.47
CA VAL A 258 -1.43 4.45 -4.13
C VAL A 258 -0.87 3.29 -4.96
N TRP A 259 -0.68 2.13 -4.33
CA TRP A 259 -0.45 0.89 -5.07
C TRP A 259 -1.77 0.17 -5.30
N PRO A 260 -2.28 0.11 -6.55
CA PRO A 260 -3.55 -0.57 -6.84
C PRO A 260 -3.43 -2.06 -6.59
N VAL A 261 -4.57 -2.75 -6.45
CA VAL A 261 -4.61 -4.22 -6.45
C VAL A 261 -4.19 -4.73 -7.83
N GLY A 262 -3.43 -5.83 -7.87
CA GLY A 262 -2.94 -6.42 -9.11
C GLY A 262 -1.58 -5.86 -9.54
N ASP A 263 -1.33 -5.90 -10.84
CA ASP A 263 0.00 -5.67 -11.42
C ASP A 263 0.31 -4.18 -11.63
N THR A 264 1.55 -3.79 -11.34
CA THR A 264 2.13 -2.47 -11.61
C THR A 264 3.49 -2.67 -12.25
N VAL A 265 3.65 -2.20 -13.49
CA VAL A 265 4.94 -2.20 -14.18
C VAL A 265 5.53 -0.80 -14.12
N HIS A 266 6.80 -0.71 -13.73
CA HIS A 266 7.55 0.53 -13.68
C HIS A 266 8.86 0.36 -14.45
N ASN A 267 9.13 1.30 -15.35
CA ASN A 267 10.39 1.41 -16.07
C ASN A 267 11.08 2.69 -15.63
N GLU A 268 12.36 2.60 -15.33
CA GLU A 268 13.18 3.71 -14.84
C GLU A 268 14.54 3.69 -15.56
N ILE A 269 15.17 4.86 -15.69
CA ILE A 269 16.60 4.98 -15.96
C ILE A 269 17.16 5.88 -14.87
N THR A 270 17.89 5.27 -13.92
CA THR A 270 18.50 5.99 -12.81
C THR A 270 20.01 6.10 -12.98
N GLN A 271 20.60 7.16 -12.43
CA GLN A 271 22.05 7.29 -12.36
C GLN A 271 22.62 6.37 -11.27
N LEU A 272 23.66 5.62 -11.59
CA LEU A 272 24.47 4.90 -10.61
C LEU A 272 25.50 5.83 -9.97
N PRO A 273 25.86 5.61 -8.69
CA PRO A 273 27.02 6.27 -8.11
C PRO A 273 28.31 5.83 -8.81
N GLY A 274 29.35 6.67 -8.76
CA GLY A 274 30.71 6.28 -9.13
C GLY A 274 31.27 5.31 -8.07
N VAL A 275 31.63 4.11 -8.50
CA VAL A 275 32.12 3.02 -7.64
C VAL A 275 33.32 2.30 -8.26
N ALA A 276 34.05 1.54 -7.46
CA ALA A 276 35.14 0.71 -7.98
C ALA A 276 34.58 -0.43 -8.86
N PRO A 277 35.32 -0.89 -9.88
CA PRO A 277 34.92 -2.05 -10.65
C PRO A 277 34.74 -3.29 -9.77
N GLY A 278 33.66 -4.05 -9.99
CA GLY A 278 33.35 -5.22 -9.16
C GLY A 278 31.94 -5.79 -9.37
N CYS A 279 31.64 -6.85 -8.63
CA CYS A 279 30.30 -7.44 -8.57
C CYS A 279 29.53 -6.85 -7.40
N TYR A 280 28.33 -6.36 -7.66
CA TYR A 280 27.46 -5.71 -6.68
C TYR A 280 26.12 -6.41 -6.61
N GLU A 281 25.58 -6.59 -5.41
CA GLU A 281 24.21 -7.04 -5.21
C GLU A 281 23.27 -5.82 -5.32
N LEU A 282 22.28 -5.89 -6.21
CA LEU A 282 21.22 -4.89 -6.31
C LEU A 282 20.10 -5.28 -5.34
N GLN A 283 19.70 -4.35 -4.48
CA GLN A 283 18.61 -4.57 -3.53
C GLN A 283 17.59 -3.44 -3.61
N CYS A 284 16.35 -3.74 -3.22
CA CYS A 284 15.28 -2.75 -3.14
C CYS A 284 14.49 -2.81 -1.84
N ARG A 285 13.85 -1.69 -1.50
CA ARG A 285 12.85 -1.61 -0.44
C ARG A 285 11.77 -0.60 -0.79
N VAL A 286 10.59 -0.76 -0.22
CA VAL A 286 9.53 0.26 -0.28
C VAL A 286 9.23 0.74 1.14
N TRP A 287 9.19 2.05 1.33
CA TRP A 287 8.94 2.67 2.62
C TRP A 287 7.89 3.78 2.51
N LYS A 288 7.16 4.02 3.60
CA LYS A 288 6.10 5.02 3.66
C LYS A 288 6.72 6.41 3.85
N GLU A 289 6.27 7.39 3.07
CA GLU A 289 6.81 8.77 3.12
C GLU A 289 6.56 9.45 4.46
N ASN A 290 5.46 9.07 5.14
CA ASN A 290 5.10 9.58 6.46
C ASN A 290 5.99 9.02 7.59
N GLY A 291 7.07 8.29 7.27
CA GLY A 291 7.99 7.71 8.25
C GLY A 291 7.40 6.55 9.07
N CYS A 292 6.17 6.10 8.75
CA CYS A 292 5.43 5.11 9.53
C CYS A 292 5.79 3.66 9.19
N GLY A 293 7.03 3.43 8.76
CA GLY A 293 7.59 2.10 8.49
C GLY A 293 7.68 1.71 7.02
N ILE A 294 7.90 0.41 6.80
CA ILE A 294 8.14 -0.20 5.49
C ILE A 294 6.87 -0.83 4.91
N ILE A 295 6.79 -0.93 3.58
CA ILE A 295 5.82 -1.80 2.90
C ILE A 295 6.55 -3.12 2.61
N PRO A 296 6.13 -4.25 3.20
CA PRO A 296 6.77 -5.53 2.97
C PRO A 296 6.75 -5.91 1.48
N LEU A 297 7.91 -6.31 0.96
CA LEU A 297 8.09 -6.87 -0.37
C LEU A 297 8.22 -8.40 -0.28
N GLY A 298 7.12 -9.11 -0.02
CA GLY A 298 7.16 -10.56 0.19
C GLY A 298 7.88 -11.00 1.49
N SER A 299 8.13 -12.32 1.62
CA SER A 299 8.46 -12.97 2.90
C SER A 299 9.95 -13.14 3.23
N GLU A 300 10.87 -12.82 2.32
CA GLU A 300 12.32 -12.92 2.57
C GLU A 300 12.94 -11.53 2.49
N ASN A 301 12.78 -10.77 3.57
CA ASN A 301 13.50 -9.51 3.77
C ASN A 301 14.54 -9.71 4.87
N ASP A 302 15.67 -9.00 4.77
CA ASP A 302 16.79 -9.03 5.74
C ASP A 302 16.43 -8.41 7.12
N GLY A 303 15.16 -8.45 7.57
CA GLY A 303 14.65 -7.76 8.77
C GLY A 303 14.41 -6.25 8.57
N ASP A 304 15.27 -5.59 7.78
CA ASP A 304 15.22 -4.15 7.49
C ASP A 304 14.36 -3.80 6.25
N GLY A 305 13.63 -4.77 5.69
CA GLY A 305 12.75 -4.58 4.53
C GLY A 305 13.44 -4.54 3.17
N TRP A 306 14.73 -4.90 3.11
CA TRP A 306 15.48 -5.02 1.85
C TRP A 306 15.26 -6.39 1.21
N LEU A 307 14.96 -6.37 -0.08
CA LEU A 307 14.82 -7.53 -0.95
C LEU A 307 15.97 -7.55 -1.97
N SER A 308 16.64 -8.69 -2.09
CA SER A 308 17.63 -8.92 -3.13
C SER A 308 16.99 -9.03 -4.51
N LEU A 309 17.47 -8.23 -5.45
CA LEU A 309 17.02 -8.22 -6.85
C LEU A 309 17.98 -8.96 -7.78
N GLY A 310 19.16 -9.36 -7.30
CA GLY A 310 20.21 -10.02 -8.08
C GLY A 310 21.57 -9.34 -8.01
N THR A 311 22.44 -9.68 -8.96
CA THR A 311 23.78 -9.11 -9.06
C THR A 311 24.03 -8.38 -10.38
N ALA A 312 24.96 -7.44 -10.38
CA ALA A 312 25.45 -6.76 -11.57
C ALA A 312 26.97 -6.53 -11.46
N VAL A 313 27.65 -6.59 -12.60
CA VAL A 313 29.06 -6.20 -12.73
C VAL A 313 29.12 -4.73 -13.11
N LEU A 314 29.81 -3.93 -12.31
CA LEU A 314 30.09 -2.54 -12.61
C LEU A 314 31.56 -2.41 -13.02
N ASP A 315 31.83 -1.68 -14.09
CA ASP A 315 33.18 -1.42 -14.60
C ASP A 315 33.28 -0.03 -15.23
N ASP A 316 34.47 0.36 -15.69
CA ASP A 316 34.72 1.69 -16.28
C ASP A 316 34.40 1.77 -17.78
N THR A 317 33.83 0.72 -18.39
CA THR A 317 33.49 0.71 -19.82
C THR A 317 32.29 1.62 -20.07
N PRO A 318 32.38 2.67 -20.90
CA PRO A 318 31.24 3.54 -21.18
C PRO A 318 30.13 2.81 -21.96
N ARG A 319 28.88 2.98 -21.51
CA ARG A 319 27.68 2.38 -22.12
C ARG A 319 26.59 3.44 -22.38
N PRO A 320 26.82 4.39 -23.30
CA PRO A 320 25.88 5.50 -23.56
C PRO A 320 24.50 5.02 -24.04
N GLU A 321 24.42 3.83 -24.67
CA GLU A 321 23.18 3.22 -25.13
C GLU A 321 22.18 2.93 -23.99
N LEU A 322 22.66 2.74 -22.76
CA LEU A 322 21.79 2.45 -21.61
C LEU A 322 20.96 3.66 -21.16
N TYR A 323 21.35 4.88 -21.53
CA TYR A 323 20.62 6.12 -21.20
C TYR A 323 19.34 6.31 -22.01
N ILE A 324 19.27 5.69 -23.20
CA ILE A 324 18.16 5.84 -24.16
C ILE A 324 17.53 4.49 -24.49
N VAL A 325 17.75 3.51 -23.63
CA VAL A 325 17.39 2.12 -23.88
C VAL A 325 15.88 2.03 -24.16
N TRP A 326 15.04 2.66 -23.34
CA TRP A 326 13.59 2.57 -23.50
C TRP A 326 13.07 3.19 -24.79
N ASP A 327 13.67 4.29 -25.26
CA ASP A 327 13.31 4.94 -26.52
C ASP A 327 13.64 4.04 -27.72
N THR A 328 14.70 3.23 -27.60
CA THR A 328 15.12 2.28 -28.64
C THR A 328 14.19 1.08 -28.70
N TYR A 329 13.71 0.58 -27.56
CA TYR A 329 12.90 -0.63 -27.48
C TYR A 329 11.39 -0.38 -27.58
N TYR A 330 10.93 0.81 -27.19
CA TYR A 330 9.53 1.20 -27.18
C TYR A 330 9.35 2.61 -27.76
N PRO A 331 9.66 2.83 -29.04
CA PRO A 331 9.57 4.16 -29.65
C PRO A 331 8.15 4.74 -29.60
N ASP A 332 7.13 3.88 -29.56
CA ASP A 332 5.71 4.27 -29.48
C ASP A 332 5.18 4.35 -28.04
N GLY A 333 6.03 4.09 -27.03
CA GLY A 333 5.66 4.14 -25.60
C GLY A 333 4.73 3.02 -25.11
N TYR A 334 4.41 2.02 -25.95
CA TYR A 334 3.56 0.90 -25.57
C TYR A 334 4.34 -0.22 -24.88
N TYR A 335 4.00 -0.51 -23.62
CA TYR A 335 4.59 -1.59 -22.84
C TYR A 335 3.62 -2.76 -22.70
N PRO A 336 3.93 -3.96 -23.23
CA PRO A 336 3.10 -5.14 -23.02
C PRO A 336 3.04 -5.47 -21.52
N LEU A 337 1.82 -5.55 -20.99
CA LEU A 337 1.50 -6.03 -19.63
C LEU A 337 1.49 -7.57 -19.54
N GLU A 338 1.75 -8.25 -20.65
CA GLU A 338 1.80 -9.71 -20.70
C GLU A 338 3.20 -10.22 -20.34
N ASP A 339 3.26 -11.23 -19.47
CA ASP A 339 4.46 -12.05 -19.32
C ASP A 339 4.69 -12.75 -20.67
N PRO A 340 5.85 -12.55 -21.35
CA PRO A 340 6.14 -13.32 -22.55
C PRO A 340 6.06 -14.80 -22.17
N LYS A 341 5.33 -15.58 -22.98
CA LYS A 341 5.25 -17.02 -22.80
C LYS A 341 6.69 -17.54 -22.74
N LEU A 342 7.02 -18.27 -21.68
CA LEU A 342 8.32 -18.92 -21.58
C LEU A 342 8.49 -19.76 -22.86
N PRO A 343 9.66 -19.72 -23.52
CA PRO A 343 9.93 -20.67 -24.58
C PRO A 343 9.78 -22.08 -23.99
N GLY A 344 8.93 -22.88 -24.63
CA GLY A 344 8.71 -24.28 -24.30
C GLY A 344 9.89 -25.15 -24.72
#